data_AF-A0A0E9NQT6-F1
#
_entry.id   AF-A0A0E9NQT6-F1
#
_cell.length_a   1.000
_cell.length_b   1.000
_cell.length_c   1.000
_cell.angle_alpha   90.00
_cell.angle_beta   90.00
_cell.angle_gamma   90.00
#
_symmetry.space_group_name_H-M   'P 1'
#
loop_
_entity.id
_entity.type
_entity.pdbx_description
1 polymer ?
#
loop_
_entity_poly.entity_id
_entity_poly.type
_entity_poly.pdbx_seq_one_letter_code
_entity_poly.pdbx_strand_id
1 'polypeptide(L)'
;MNLLFVVRRRLRLQKPTPNPPPPIDPLITMLKLSIRSISCRQINPAFFTARHYASATPEHQSGKTNGAGTAVVMMNMGGPSTIPEVYDFLRRLFSDGDLIPLGRLQKWMGPVIARRRTPSIEKAYESIGGGSPIRKWSELQGREMCKILDEISPATGPHKPYVAFRYAAPLTEDTLAQMKTDGITRAVAFTQYPQWSCSTTGSSLNELHRQLKKFDPENTIEWSVLDRWPTDTGLVKTFAQHIRDSLATYPEADRKDVVILFSAHSLPMSVINRGDPYPHEVAATVNAVMKELNFSNPYRLVWQSQVGPSAWLGPQTQDAIQGYVAKSQPNLLLVPIAFTSDHIETLHELEEYIEEAHAKGAKGVKRVESLNGDMGFIKGMANLMKKHLEEGGSGSRQMSLRCPGCVNAKCEARNEWVSKQMGGKVASLV
;
A
#
# COMPACT_ATOMS: atom_id res chain seq x y z
N MET A 1 34.54 -32.57 26.37
CA MET A 1 35.19 -32.71 27.68
C MET A 1 35.63 -31.33 28.12
N ASN A 2 35.04 -30.83 29.22
CA ASN A 2 35.33 -29.59 29.99
C ASN A 2 35.16 -28.25 29.24
N LEU A 3 34.04 -27.51 29.34
CA LEU A 3 33.32 -26.95 30.50
C LEU A 3 34.13 -25.87 31.24
N LEU A 4 33.78 -24.59 31.01
CA LEU A 4 34.16 -23.49 31.90
C LEU A 4 32.96 -22.54 32.08
N PHE A 5 32.32 -22.75 33.22
CA PHE A 5 31.30 -21.91 33.83
C PHE A 5 31.90 -20.55 34.22
N VAL A 6 31.21 -19.45 33.88
CA VAL A 6 31.41 -18.16 34.55
C VAL A 6 30.11 -17.78 35.25
N VAL A 7 30.11 -17.99 36.56
CA VAL A 7 29.09 -17.52 37.50
C VAL A 7 29.37 -16.05 37.80
N ARG A 8 28.51 -15.13 37.35
CA ARG A 8 28.49 -13.75 37.85
C ARG A 8 27.32 -13.56 38.82
N ARG A 9 27.64 -13.48 40.11
CA ARG A 9 26.78 -12.96 41.19
C ARG A 9 26.30 -11.55 40.82
N ARG A 10 24.98 -11.33 40.73
CA ARG A 10 24.39 -9.98 40.79
C ARG A 10 24.01 -9.68 42.24
N LEU A 11 24.68 -8.67 42.80
CA LEU A 11 24.32 -7.99 44.03
C LEU A 11 22.94 -7.35 43.88
N ARG A 12 22.06 -7.58 44.87
CA ARG A 12 20.80 -6.84 45.03
C ARG A 12 21.12 -5.41 45.43
N LEU A 13 20.81 -4.45 44.55
CA LEU A 13 20.70 -3.04 44.92
C LEU A 13 19.23 -2.73 45.21
N GLN A 14 18.96 -2.26 46.43
CA GLN A 14 17.67 -1.73 46.86
C GLN A 14 17.29 -0.50 46.03
N LYS A 15 16.07 -0.46 45.50
CA LYS A 15 15.49 0.74 44.89
C LYS A 15 14.89 1.64 45.98
N PRO A 16 15.10 2.96 45.96
CA PRO A 16 14.38 3.89 46.83
C PRO A 16 12.94 4.07 46.34
N THR A 17 12.00 4.20 47.29
CA THR A 17 10.58 4.48 47.08
C THR A 17 10.35 5.92 46.61
N PRO A 18 9.40 6.19 45.70
CA PRO A 18 9.07 7.56 45.30
C PRO A 18 8.19 8.26 46.34
N ASN A 19 8.47 9.54 46.59
CA ASN A 19 7.63 10.43 47.39
C ASN A 19 6.28 10.72 46.68
N PRO A 20 5.18 10.92 47.41
CA PRO A 20 3.87 11.22 46.84
C PRO A 20 3.78 12.67 46.30
N PRO A 21 2.93 12.94 45.30
CA PRO A 21 2.73 14.29 44.76
C PRO A 21 1.88 15.17 45.70
N PRO A 22 2.06 16.51 45.65
CA PRO A 22 1.28 17.46 46.45
C PRO A 22 -0.15 17.64 45.92
N PRO A 23 -1.10 18.13 46.75
CA PRO A 23 -2.52 18.17 46.42
C PRO A 23 -2.87 19.30 45.45
N ILE A 24 -3.86 19.05 44.59
CA ILE A 24 -4.47 20.02 43.68
C ILE A 24 -5.76 20.54 44.34
N ASP A 25 -5.86 21.87 44.46
CA ASP A 25 -6.99 22.62 44.99
C ASP A 25 -8.14 22.72 43.95
N PRO A 26 -9.43 22.54 44.29
CA PRO A 26 -10.51 22.40 43.32
C PRO A 26 -11.35 23.68 43.22
N LEU A 27 -11.38 24.33 42.05
CA LEU A 27 -12.39 25.34 41.70
C LEU A 27 -12.40 25.57 40.19
N ILE A 28 -13.43 25.07 39.50
CA ILE A 28 -14.38 25.89 38.72
C ILE A 28 -15.38 25.00 37.98
N THR A 29 -16.62 25.42 38.13
CA THR A 29 -17.89 24.76 37.88
C THR A 29 -18.48 25.19 36.53
N MET A 30 -19.18 24.26 35.86
CA MET A 30 -20.30 24.41 34.92
C MET A 30 -20.25 25.44 33.77
N LEU A 31 -20.53 24.96 32.55
CA LEU A 31 -21.74 25.39 31.83
C LEU A 31 -22.14 24.36 30.75
N LYS A 32 -23.38 23.85 30.83
CA LYS A 32 -24.06 23.07 29.80
C LYS A 32 -25.38 23.77 29.45
N LEU A 33 -25.63 23.89 28.14
CA LEU A 33 -26.90 23.77 27.41
C LEU A 33 -28.07 24.73 27.75
N SER A 34 -28.46 25.51 26.75
CA SER A 34 -29.85 25.94 26.56
C SER A 34 -30.27 25.69 25.11
N ILE A 35 -31.29 24.84 24.94
CA ILE A 35 -32.01 24.56 23.70
C ILE A 35 -33.27 25.42 23.73
N ARG A 36 -33.55 26.16 22.65
CA ARG A 36 -34.90 26.65 22.36
C ARG A 36 -35.26 26.41 20.89
N SER A 37 -36.33 25.67 20.73
CA SER A 37 -37.11 25.46 19.51
C SER A 37 -37.92 26.71 19.16
N ILE A 38 -38.05 27.00 17.86
CA ILE A 38 -39.14 27.85 17.33
C ILE A 38 -39.66 27.20 16.04
N SER A 39 -40.98 27.06 15.99
CA SER A 39 -41.80 26.45 14.94
C SER A 39 -42.40 27.52 14.01
N CYS A 40 -42.41 27.19 12.71
CA CYS A 40 -43.44 27.39 11.68
C CYS A 40 -44.17 28.74 11.51
N ARG A 41 -44.10 29.30 10.29
CA ARG A 41 -45.22 30.01 9.63
C ARG A 41 -45.23 29.76 8.12
N GLN A 42 -46.40 29.32 7.62
CA GLN A 42 -46.80 29.24 6.21
C GLN A 42 -47.23 30.61 5.68
N ILE A 43 -46.99 30.88 4.39
CA ILE A 43 -47.83 31.75 3.54
C ILE A 43 -47.93 31.12 2.13
N ASN A 44 -49.13 31.20 1.55
CA ASN A 44 -49.64 30.54 0.34
C ASN A 44 -49.47 31.39 -0.96
N PRO A 45 -49.85 30.89 -2.16
CA PRO A 45 -49.21 31.18 -3.44
C PRO A 45 -49.89 32.25 -4.31
N ALA A 46 -49.21 32.71 -5.36
CA ALA A 46 -49.82 33.44 -6.47
C ALA A 46 -49.28 32.96 -7.84
N PHE A 47 -50.22 32.83 -8.77
CA PHE A 47 -50.10 32.42 -10.17
C PHE A 47 -49.25 33.38 -11.02
N PHE A 48 -48.66 32.90 -12.14
CA PHE A 48 -48.98 33.34 -13.52
C PHE A 48 -48.08 32.69 -14.62
N THR A 49 -48.76 32.01 -15.56
CA THR A 49 -48.56 31.87 -17.02
C THR A 49 -47.25 31.35 -17.66
N ALA A 50 -47.48 30.41 -18.59
CA ALA A 50 -46.54 29.78 -19.51
C ALA A 50 -45.97 30.71 -20.60
N ARG A 51 -44.74 30.40 -21.04
CA ARG A 51 -44.28 30.63 -22.42
C ARG A 51 -43.30 29.53 -22.82
N HIS A 52 -43.66 28.79 -23.87
CA HIS A 52 -42.75 27.90 -24.59
C HIS A 52 -41.74 28.74 -25.37
N TYR A 53 -40.45 28.46 -25.18
CA TYR A 53 -39.41 28.77 -26.15
C TYR A 53 -38.57 27.51 -26.36
N ALA A 54 -38.68 26.96 -27.57
CA ALA A 54 -37.76 25.95 -28.06
C ALA A 54 -36.40 26.61 -28.31
N SER A 55 -35.34 26.07 -27.73
CA SER A 55 -33.96 26.33 -28.17
C SER A 55 -33.30 24.98 -28.43
N ALA A 56 -32.95 24.74 -29.69
CA ALA A 56 -32.22 23.57 -30.13
C ALA A 56 -30.87 23.48 -29.42
N THR A 57 -30.65 22.40 -28.67
CA THR A 57 -29.33 22.00 -28.20
C THR A 57 -28.57 21.35 -29.36
N PRO A 58 -27.31 21.73 -29.63
CA PRO A 58 -26.49 21.02 -30.60
C PRO A 58 -26.21 19.62 -30.06
N GLU A 59 -26.63 18.64 -30.84
CA GLU A 59 -26.42 17.22 -30.58
C GLU A 59 -24.92 16.94 -30.72
N HIS A 60 -24.21 16.90 -29.59
CA HIS A 60 -22.84 16.43 -29.56
C HIS A 60 -22.91 14.91 -29.78
N GLN A 61 -22.74 14.50 -31.04
CA GLN A 61 -22.58 13.09 -31.40
C GLN A 61 -21.30 12.57 -30.72
N SER A 62 -21.46 11.99 -29.53
CA SER A 62 -20.46 11.12 -28.96
C SER A 62 -20.37 9.90 -29.87
N GLY A 63 -19.27 9.77 -30.60
CA GLY A 63 -18.94 8.56 -31.32
C GLY A 63 -18.92 7.40 -30.31
N LYS A 64 -19.95 6.57 -30.33
CA LYS A 64 -19.99 5.30 -29.59
C LYS A 64 -18.88 4.41 -30.13
N THR A 65 -17.74 4.38 -29.45
CA THR A 65 -16.78 3.29 -29.60
C THR A 65 -17.42 2.05 -28.97
N ASN A 66 -17.96 1.16 -29.80
CA ASN A 66 -18.56 -0.14 -29.43
C ASN A 66 -17.53 -1.17 -28.88
N GLY A 67 -16.43 -0.73 -28.27
CA GLY A 67 -15.44 -1.61 -27.63
C GLY A 67 -15.77 -1.79 -26.15
N ALA A 68 -15.59 -3.00 -25.61
CA ALA A 68 -15.82 -3.30 -24.19
C ALA A 68 -14.90 -2.51 -23.22
N GLY A 69 -13.91 -1.80 -23.74
CA GLY A 69 -12.97 -0.95 -23.01
C GLY A 69 -11.69 -1.67 -22.60
N THR A 70 -10.70 -0.92 -22.13
CA THR A 70 -9.48 -1.46 -21.53
C THR A 70 -9.67 -1.58 -20.03
N ALA A 71 -9.61 -2.79 -19.50
CA ALA A 71 -9.61 -3.00 -18.06
C ALA A 71 -8.25 -2.60 -17.46
N VAL A 72 -8.27 -1.80 -16.41
CA VAL A 72 -7.10 -1.53 -15.57
C VAL A 72 -7.30 -2.24 -14.24
N VAL A 73 -6.57 -3.34 -14.05
CA VAL A 73 -6.73 -4.25 -12.91
C VAL A 73 -5.68 -3.92 -11.85
N MET A 74 -6.09 -3.16 -10.84
CA MET A 74 -5.25 -2.73 -9.72
C MET A 74 -5.03 -3.87 -8.74
N MET A 75 -3.82 -4.42 -8.73
CA MET A 75 -3.46 -5.59 -7.93
C MET A 75 -2.74 -5.18 -6.64
N ASN A 76 -3.25 -5.64 -5.51
CA ASN A 76 -2.63 -5.46 -4.19
C ASN A 76 -2.93 -6.68 -3.30
N MET A 77 -2.32 -6.79 -2.13
CA MET A 77 -2.69 -7.82 -1.15
C MET A 77 -4.11 -7.62 -0.64
N GLY A 78 -4.52 -6.35 -0.54
CA GLY A 78 -5.77 -5.92 0.05
C GLY A 78 -5.73 -5.96 1.58
N GLY A 79 -6.86 -5.64 2.18
CA GLY A 79 -7.05 -5.67 3.63
C GLY A 79 -8.55 -5.86 3.93
N PRO A 80 -8.88 -6.43 5.10
CA PRO A 80 -10.26 -6.65 5.51
C PRO A 80 -10.97 -5.30 5.59
N SER A 81 -12.09 -5.14 4.86
CA SER A 81 -12.86 -3.88 4.87
C SER A 81 -13.63 -3.70 6.18
N THR A 82 -13.90 -4.80 6.87
CA THR A 82 -14.60 -4.84 8.16
C THR A 82 -13.95 -5.85 9.09
N ILE A 83 -14.14 -5.70 10.41
CA ILE A 83 -13.62 -6.62 11.43
C ILE A 83 -13.95 -8.11 11.16
N PRO A 84 -15.19 -8.49 10.79
CA PRO A 84 -15.51 -9.90 10.51
C PRO A 84 -14.71 -10.54 9.37
N GLU A 85 -14.13 -9.73 8.46
CA GLU A 85 -13.31 -10.23 7.35
C GLU A 85 -11.89 -10.61 7.77
N VAL A 86 -11.43 -10.22 8.98
CA VAL A 86 -10.04 -10.38 9.43
C VAL A 86 -9.58 -11.84 9.42
N TYR A 87 -10.39 -12.77 9.97
CA TYR A 87 -10.04 -14.19 9.95
C TYR A 87 -9.80 -14.70 8.53
N ASP A 88 -10.68 -14.32 7.63
CA ASP A 88 -10.72 -14.83 6.28
C ASP A 88 -9.56 -14.26 5.44
N PHE A 89 -9.21 -13.00 5.68
CA PHE A 89 -7.99 -12.37 5.18
C PHE A 89 -6.73 -13.11 5.66
N LEU A 90 -6.57 -13.29 6.99
CA LEU A 90 -5.40 -13.97 7.55
C LEU A 90 -5.29 -15.42 7.10
N ARG A 91 -6.42 -16.13 6.99
CA ARG A 91 -6.45 -17.52 6.52
C ARG A 91 -5.92 -17.64 5.10
N ARG A 92 -6.31 -16.74 4.18
CA ARG A 92 -5.79 -16.71 2.80
C ARG A 92 -4.30 -16.35 2.79
N LEU A 93 -3.89 -15.36 3.58
CA LEU A 93 -2.50 -14.92 3.72
C LEU A 93 -1.58 -16.05 4.19
N PHE A 94 -1.89 -16.72 5.30
CA PHE A 94 -1.05 -17.80 5.84
C PHE A 94 -1.14 -19.10 5.04
N SER A 95 -2.15 -19.26 4.18
CA SER A 95 -2.27 -20.39 3.27
C SER A 95 -1.51 -20.17 1.95
N ASP A 96 -0.98 -18.97 1.72
CA ASP A 96 -0.21 -18.65 0.51
C ASP A 96 1.28 -18.97 0.65
N GLY A 97 1.71 -20.04 -0.02
CA GLY A 97 3.10 -20.46 -0.07
C GLY A 97 4.01 -19.53 -0.88
N ASP A 98 3.46 -18.61 -1.68
CA ASP A 98 4.26 -17.60 -2.40
C ASP A 98 4.70 -16.46 -1.46
N LEU A 99 3.90 -16.15 -0.43
CA LEU A 99 4.20 -15.12 0.57
C LEU A 99 4.99 -15.71 1.74
N ILE A 100 4.43 -16.71 2.43
CA ILE A 100 5.05 -17.34 3.62
C ILE A 100 5.16 -18.85 3.36
N PRO A 101 6.33 -19.36 2.93
CA PRO A 101 6.49 -20.78 2.66
C PRO A 101 6.61 -21.56 3.97
N LEU A 102 5.48 -22.02 4.52
CA LEU A 102 5.42 -22.80 5.77
C LEU A 102 5.61 -24.32 5.53
N GLY A 103 5.98 -24.73 4.32
CA GLY A 103 6.22 -26.13 3.97
C GLY A 103 4.95 -26.94 3.71
N ARG A 104 5.09 -28.28 3.69
CA ARG A 104 4.03 -29.21 3.19
C ARG A 104 2.73 -29.19 4.00
N LEU A 105 2.79 -28.78 5.26
CA LEU A 105 1.63 -28.73 6.17
C LEU A 105 0.91 -27.37 6.16
N GLN A 106 1.29 -26.44 5.27
CA GLN A 106 0.75 -25.09 5.24
C GLN A 106 -0.78 -25.02 5.11
N LYS A 107 -1.40 -25.96 4.38
CA LYS A 107 -2.87 -26.04 4.26
C LYS A 107 -3.59 -26.26 5.60
N TRP A 108 -2.94 -26.92 6.55
CA TRP A 108 -3.48 -27.16 7.88
C TRP A 108 -3.01 -26.09 8.88
N MET A 109 -1.73 -25.70 8.83
CA MET A 109 -1.17 -24.70 9.74
C MET A 109 -1.72 -23.29 9.49
N GLY A 110 -2.00 -22.93 8.23
CA GLY A 110 -2.48 -21.60 7.86
C GLY A 110 -3.76 -21.19 8.60
N PRO A 111 -4.84 -21.99 8.55
CA PRO A 111 -6.05 -21.74 9.33
C PRO A 111 -5.85 -21.68 10.85
N VAL A 112 -4.97 -22.53 11.40
CA VAL A 112 -4.66 -22.53 12.84
C VAL A 112 -3.94 -21.25 13.27
N ILE A 113 -2.94 -20.82 12.50
CA ILE A 113 -2.20 -19.57 12.74
C ILE A 113 -3.15 -18.37 12.59
N ALA A 114 -3.99 -18.37 11.54
CA ALA A 114 -4.98 -17.33 11.33
C ALA A 114 -5.90 -17.20 12.54
N ARG A 115 -6.54 -18.30 12.98
CA ARG A 115 -7.45 -18.29 14.14
C ARG A 115 -6.78 -17.80 15.42
N ARG A 116 -5.52 -18.15 15.65
CA ARG A 116 -4.75 -17.68 16.80
C ARG A 116 -4.44 -16.19 16.73
N ARG A 117 -4.16 -15.66 15.53
CA ARG A 117 -3.78 -14.25 15.33
C ARG A 117 -4.97 -13.30 15.20
N THR A 118 -6.12 -13.78 14.72
CA THR A 118 -7.33 -12.99 14.48
C THR A 118 -7.65 -12.02 15.63
N PRO A 119 -7.76 -12.43 16.91
CA PRO A 119 -8.19 -11.51 17.96
C PRO A 119 -7.25 -10.31 18.17
N SER A 120 -5.94 -10.49 17.94
CA SER A 120 -4.97 -9.40 18.06
C SER A 120 -5.06 -8.44 16.87
N ILE A 121 -5.32 -8.97 15.68
CA ILE A 121 -5.41 -8.17 14.45
C ILE A 121 -6.75 -7.44 14.36
N GLU A 122 -7.84 -8.03 14.87
CA GLU A 122 -9.13 -7.36 15.00
C GLU A 122 -9.00 -6.10 15.86
N LYS A 123 -8.35 -6.18 17.03
CA LYS A 123 -8.09 -5.01 17.89
C LYS A 123 -7.28 -3.91 17.19
N ALA A 124 -6.28 -4.31 16.41
CA ALA A 124 -5.49 -3.36 15.64
C ALA A 124 -6.37 -2.65 14.58
N TYR A 125 -7.23 -3.39 13.87
CA TYR A 125 -8.18 -2.78 12.93
C TYR A 125 -9.24 -1.91 13.62
N GLU A 126 -9.71 -2.30 14.81
CA GLU A 126 -10.64 -1.49 15.63
C GLU A 126 -10.00 -0.15 15.99
N SER A 127 -8.72 -0.14 16.35
CA SER A 127 -7.98 1.10 16.71
C SER A 127 -7.87 2.11 15.58
N ILE A 128 -7.96 1.67 14.32
CA ILE A 128 -7.85 2.53 13.13
C ILE A 128 -9.21 2.81 12.45
N GLY A 129 -10.33 2.49 13.12
CA GLY A 129 -11.68 2.79 12.62
C GLY A 129 -12.49 1.59 12.11
N GLY A 130 -12.06 0.35 12.36
CA GLY A 130 -12.87 -0.85 12.16
C GLY A 130 -12.60 -1.63 10.85
N GLY A 131 -11.58 -1.26 10.09
CA GLY A 131 -11.22 -1.92 8.83
C GLY A 131 -10.09 -1.23 8.08
N SER A 132 -9.57 -1.89 7.04
CA SER A 132 -8.53 -1.33 6.17
C SER A 132 -9.13 -0.35 5.16
N PRO A 133 -8.59 0.88 5.02
CA PRO A 133 -9.06 1.83 4.01
C PRO A 133 -8.53 1.53 2.60
N ILE A 134 -7.71 0.47 2.43
CA ILE A 134 -7.04 0.17 1.16
C ILE A 134 -8.01 -0.06 -0.01
N ARG A 135 -9.18 -0.65 0.24
CA ARG A 135 -10.21 -0.84 -0.78
C ARG A 135 -10.75 0.49 -1.28
N LYS A 136 -11.13 1.37 -0.36
CA LYS A 136 -11.62 2.72 -0.66
C LYS A 136 -10.60 3.49 -1.51
N TRP A 137 -9.33 3.47 -1.10
CA TRP A 137 -8.29 4.19 -1.82
C TRP A 137 -7.99 3.59 -3.19
N SER A 138 -7.90 2.27 -3.31
CA SER A 138 -7.67 1.59 -4.59
C SER A 138 -8.82 1.88 -5.58
N GLU A 139 -10.08 1.81 -5.13
CA GLU A 139 -11.23 2.12 -5.97
C GLU A 139 -11.27 3.60 -6.38
N LEU A 140 -10.92 4.52 -5.48
CA LEU A 140 -10.84 5.95 -5.79
C LEU A 140 -9.74 6.21 -6.84
N GLN A 141 -8.52 5.77 -6.54
CA GLN A 141 -7.35 5.94 -7.41
C GLN A 141 -7.62 5.37 -8.80
N GLY A 142 -8.18 4.16 -8.90
CA GLY A 142 -8.53 3.54 -10.16
C GLY A 142 -9.55 4.33 -10.96
N ARG A 143 -10.65 4.75 -10.33
CA ARG A 143 -11.68 5.55 -10.99
C ARG A 143 -11.15 6.88 -11.51
N GLU A 144 -10.43 7.64 -10.68
CA GLU A 144 -9.93 8.95 -11.08
C GLU A 144 -8.81 8.84 -12.13
N MET A 145 -7.94 7.83 -12.02
CA MET A 145 -6.93 7.54 -13.04
C MET A 145 -7.59 7.17 -14.38
N CYS A 146 -8.61 6.31 -14.40
CA CYS A 146 -9.31 5.93 -15.63
C CYS A 146 -10.01 7.13 -16.30
N LYS A 147 -10.61 8.03 -15.52
CA LYS A 147 -11.17 9.30 -16.06
C LYS A 147 -10.10 10.12 -16.77
N ILE A 148 -8.94 10.30 -16.13
CA ILE A 148 -7.81 11.04 -16.73
C ILE A 148 -7.32 10.31 -17.98
N LEU A 149 -7.20 8.98 -17.95
CA LEU A 149 -6.80 8.17 -19.11
C LEU A 149 -7.74 8.30 -20.30
N ASP A 150 -9.04 8.39 -20.08
CA ASP A 150 -10.01 8.64 -21.15
C ASP A 150 -9.80 10.00 -21.83
N GLU A 151 -9.29 11.00 -21.09
CA GLU A 151 -8.93 12.31 -21.64
C GLU A 151 -7.57 12.29 -22.36
N ILE A 152 -6.54 11.66 -21.77
CA ILE A 152 -5.16 11.73 -22.27
C ILE A 152 -4.78 10.60 -23.24
N SER A 153 -5.60 9.54 -23.32
CA SER A 153 -5.38 8.36 -24.16
C SER A 153 -6.70 7.81 -24.74
N PRO A 154 -7.50 8.62 -25.45
CA PRO A 154 -8.84 8.21 -25.91
C PRO A 154 -8.83 7.01 -26.87
N ALA A 155 -7.74 6.79 -27.61
CA ALA A 155 -7.58 5.67 -28.54
C ALA A 155 -7.56 4.30 -27.83
N THR A 156 -7.23 4.26 -26.54
CA THR A 156 -7.24 3.04 -25.73
C THR A 156 -8.46 2.96 -24.79
N GLY A 157 -9.33 3.97 -24.81
CA GLY A 157 -10.56 4.02 -24.02
C GLY A 157 -11.73 3.23 -24.63
N PRO A 158 -12.86 3.12 -23.91
CA PRO A 158 -13.04 3.58 -22.53
C PRO A 158 -12.22 2.74 -21.53
N HIS A 159 -11.64 3.37 -20.50
CA HIS A 159 -10.87 2.66 -19.47
C HIS A 159 -11.76 2.31 -18.28
N LYS A 160 -11.69 1.05 -17.81
CA LYS A 160 -12.51 0.55 -16.71
C LYS A 160 -11.65 0.12 -15.53
N PRO A 161 -11.82 0.71 -14.34
CA PRO A 161 -11.05 0.34 -13.17
C PRO A 161 -11.58 -0.94 -12.55
N TYR A 162 -10.68 -1.84 -12.18
CA TYR A 162 -10.97 -3.04 -11.40
C TYR A 162 -9.96 -3.13 -10.26
N VAL A 163 -10.41 -3.58 -9.09
CA VAL A 163 -9.54 -3.91 -7.97
C VAL A 163 -9.49 -5.42 -7.86
N ALA A 164 -8.29 -6.00 -7.80
CA ALA A 164 -8.09 -7.43 -7.60
C ALA A 164 -7.14 -7.65 -6.41
N PHE A 165 -7.70 -7.97 -5.26
CA PHE A 165 -6.93 -8.23 -4.06
C PHE A 165 -6.55 -9.71 -3.95
N ARG A 166 -5.39 -9.94 -3.34
CA ARG A 166 -4.84 -11.28 -3.17
C ARG A 166 -5.48 -12.04 -2.02
N TYR A 167 -5.83 -11.34 -0.92
CA TYR A 167 -6.32 -11.95 0.33
C TYR A 167 -7.60 -11.33 0.86
N ALA A 168 -8.04 -10.18 0.35
CA ALA A 168 -9.29 -9.52 0.73
C ALA A 168 -10.25 -9.42 -0.47
N ALA A 169 -11.52 -9.12 -0.22
CA ALA A 169 -12.48 -8.88 -1.30
C ALA A 169 -12.30 -7.46 -1.89
N PRO A 170 -12.50 -7.27 -3.21
CA PRO A 170 -12.76 -8.30 -4.23
C PRO A 170 -11.50 -9.14 -4.53
N LEU A 171 -11.65 -10.46 -4.59
CA LEU A 171 -10.55 -11.37 -4.93
C LEU A 171 -10.26 -11.35 -6.44
N THR A 172 -9.16 -11.99 -6.83
CA THR A 172 -8.79 -12.10 -8.25
C THR A 172 -9.87 -12.83 -9.06
N GLU A 173 -10.45 -13.91 -8.53
CA GLU A 173 -11.55 -14.65 -9.16
C GLU A 173 -12.83 -13.82 -9.32
N ASP A 174 -13.19 -13.02 -8.32
CA ASP A 174 -14.38 -12.16 -8.35
C ASP A 174 -14.22 -11.11 -9.47
N THR A 175 -13.02 -10.55 -9.57
CA THR A 175 -12.66 -9.56 -10.57
C THR A 175 -12.72 -10.13 -11.98
N LEU A 176 -12.16 -11.32 -12.19
CA LEU A 176 -12.19 -12.00 -13.50
C LEU A 176 -13.62 -12.34 -13.92
N ALA A 177 -14.47 -12.77 -12.98
CA ALA A 177 -15.89 -13.01 -13.25
C ALA A 177 -16.62 -11.73 -13.68
N GLN A 178 -16.32 -10.61 -13.02
CA GLN A 178 -16.88 -9.31 -13.39
C GLN A 178 -16.39 -8.86 -14.78
N MET A 179 -15.07 -8.94 -15.04
CA MET A 179 -14.49 -8.58 -16.34
C MET A 179 -15.11 -9.39 -17.49
N LYS A 180 -15.37 -10.69 -17.27
CA LYS A 180 -16.06 -11.54 -18.25
C LYS A 180 -17.50 -11.08 -18.51
N THR A 181 -18.21 -10.70 -17.45
CA THR A 181 -19.58 -10.16 -17.55
C THR A 181 -19.59 -8.83 -18.32
N ASP A 182 -18.57 -8.00 -18.12
CA ASP A 182 -18.41 -6.70 -18.78
C ASP A 182 -17.89 -6.80 -20.22
N GLY A 183 -17.63 -8.02 -20.70
CA GLY A 183 -17.16 -8.31 -22.07
C GLY A 183 -15.73 -7.85 -22.36
N ILE A 184 -14.90 -7.67 -21.33
CA ILE A 184 -13.52 -7.18 -21.48
C ILE A 184 -12.72 -8.11 -22.40
N THR A 185 -12.02 -7.53 -23.38
CA THR A 185 -11.11 -8.24 -24.28
C THR A 185 -9.66 -7.75 -24.19
N ARG A 186 -9.41 -6.63 -23.48
CA ARG A 186 -8.06 -6.10 -23.22
C ARG A 186 -7.92 -5.68 -21.76
N ALA A 187 -6.85 -6.12 -21.11
CA ALA A 187 -6.61 -5.84 -19.70
C ALA A 187 -5.14 -5.52 -19.40
N VAL A 188 -4.92 -4.62 -18.43
CA VAL A 188 -3.62 -4.33 -17.84
C VAL A 188 -3.62 -4.84 -16.40
N ALA A 189 -2.78 -5.82 -16.09
CA ALA A 189 -2.47 -6.22 -14.73
C ALA A 189 -1.51 -5.18 -14.13
N PHE A 190 -2.05 -4.24 -13.35
CA PHE A 190 -1.31 -3.12 -12.80
C PHE A 190 -1.04 -3.32 -11.31
N THR A 191 0.21 -3.67 -10.99
CA THR A 191 0.61 -3.77 -9.59
C THR A 191 0.50 -2.43 -8.88
N GLN A 192 -0.04 -2.42 -7.66
CA GLN A 192 -0.06 -1.24 -6.80
C GLN A 192 1.16 -1.14 -5.89
N TYR A 193 2.13 -2.05 -6.08
CA TYR A 193 3.44 -1.99 -5.43
C TYR A 193 4.45 -1.36 -6.41
N PRO A 194 4.97 -0.15 -6.15
CA PRO A 194 5.98 0.42 -7.02
C PRO A 194 7.23 -0.46 -7.13
N GLN A 195 7.61 -1.10 -6.03
CA GLN A 195 8.75 -1.99 -5.93
C GLN A 195 8.30 -3.45 -6.01
N TRP A 196 8.85 -4.20 -6.96
CA TRP A 196 8.59 -5.62 -7.10
C TRP A 196 9.12 -6.42 -5.90
N SER A 197 8.28 -7.29 -5.35
CA SER A 197 8.72 -8.47 -4.61
C SER A 197 8.03 -9.72 -5.14
N CYS A 198 8.72 -10.87 -5.10
CA CYS A 198 8.10 -12.16 -5.38
C CYS A 198 6.95 -12.48 -4.41
N SER A 199 7.01 -11.93 -3.20
CA SER A 199 6.01 -12.12 -2.16
C SER A 199 4.78 -11.22 -2.32
N THR A 200 4.85 -10.14 -3.13
CA THR A 200 3.75 -9.21 -3.38
C THR A 200 3.25 -9.31 -4.83
N THR A 201 3.79 -8.50 -5.75
CA THR A 201 3.46 -8.53 -7.18
C THR A 201 3.62 -9.94 -7.76
N GLY A 202 4.66 -10.66 -7.35
CA GLY A 202 4.88 -12.04 -7.77
C GLY A 202 3.73 -12.98 -7.42
N SER A 203 3.24 -12.92 -6.18
CA SER A 203 2.09 -13.71 -5.72
C SER A 203 0.79 -13.32 -6.44
N SER A 204 0.53 -12.01 -6.59
CA SER A 204 -0.62 -11.50 -7.32
C SER A 204 -0.68 -12.02 -8.76
N LEU A 205 0.43 -11.96 -9.49
CA LEU A 205 0.49 -12.45 -10.88
C LEU A 205 0.45 -13.97 -10.99
N ASN A 206 1.03 -14.70 -10.04
CA ASN A 206 0.89 -16.17 -9.99
C ASN A 206 -0.58 -16.55 -9.79
N GLU A 207 -1.29 -15.82 -8.93
CA GLU A 207 -2.71 -16.05 -8.68
C GLU A 207 -3.57 -15.69 -9.89
N LEU A 208 -3.30 -14.56 -10.56
CA LEU A 208 -3.93 -14.21 -11.83
C LEU A 208 -3.76 -15.32 -12.86
N HIS A 209 -2.52 -15.75 -13.12
CA HIS A 209 -2.26 -16.83 -14.06
C HIS A 209 -2.96 -18.14 -13.67
N ARG A 210 -3.04 -18.45 -12.37
CA ARG A 210 -3.76 -19.64 -11.88
C ARG A 210 -5.26 -19.55 -12.16
N GLN A 211 -5.87 -18.39 -11.91
CA GLN A 211 -7.31 -18.20 -12.07
C GLN A 211 -7.72 -18.08 -13.55
N LEU A 212 -6.87 -17.52 -14.42
CA LEU A 212 -7.13 -17.44 -15.86
C LEU A 212 -7.38 -18.81 -16.48
N LYS A 213 -6.70 -19.86 -16.02
CA LYS A 213 -6.96 -21.25 -16.48
C LYS A 213 -8.39 -21.72 -16.26
N LYS A 214 -9.11 -21.11 -15.31
CA LYS A 214 -10.51 -21.42 -14.99
C LYS A 214 -11.48 -20.41 -15.60
N PHE A 215 -11.15 -19.12 -15.53
CA PHE A 215 -12.07 -18.05 -15.89
C PHE A 215 -11.97 -17.61 -17.36
N ASP A 216 -10.79 -17.79 -17.98
CA ASP A 216 -10.50 -17.47 -19.38
C ASP A 216 -9.60 -18.55 -20.04
N PRO A 217 -10.05 -19.83 -20.10
CA PRO A 217 -9.24 -20.92 -20.64
C PRO A 217 -8.92 -20.76 -22.14
N GLU A 218 -9.72 -19.98 -22.86
CA GLU A 218 -9.57 -19.71 -24.30
C GLU A 218 -8.66 -18.50 -24.59
N ASN A 219 -8.15 -17.82 -23.56
CA ASN A 219 -7.34 -16.59 -23.67
C ASN A 219 -8.04 -15.50 -24.50
N THR A 220 -9.31 -15.24 -24.18
CA THR A 220 -10.13 -14.22 -24.84
C THR A 220 -9.73 -12.79 -24.46
N ILE A 221 -9.03 -12.63 -23.32
CA ILE A 221 -8.51 -11.33 -22.87
C ILE A 221 -7.04 -11.22 -23.25
N GLU A 222 -6.70 -10.16 -23.99
CA GLU A 222 -5.32 -9.74 -24.23
C GLU A 222 -4.77 -9.05 -22.98
N TRP A 223 -3.76 -9.64 -22.34
CA TRP A 223 -3.18 -9.12 -21.11
C TRP A 223 -1.86 -8.40 -21.36
N SER A 224 -1.70 -7.26 -20.70
CA SER A 224 -0.40 -6.64 -20.47
C SER A 224 -0.12 -6.58 -18.96
N VAL A 225 1.14 -6.39 -18.58
CA VAL A 225 1.54 -6.33 -17.17
C VAL A 225 2.37 -5.08 -16.90
N LEU A 226 1.91 -4.26 -15.97
CA LEU A 226 2.70 -3.17 -15.41
C LEU A 226 3.15 -3.63 -14.01
N ASP A 227 4.35 -4.23 -13.96
CA ASP A 227 4.80 -5.04 -12.84
C ASP A 227 5.67 -4.35 -11.80
N ARG A 228 6.24 -3.19 -12.16
CA ARG A 228 7.05 -2.36 -11.25
C ARG A 228 7.19 -0.96 -11.82
N TRP A 229 7.40 0.00 -10.93
CA TRP A 229 7.48 1.42 -11.25
C TRP A 229 8.17 2.21 -10.11
N PRO A 230 9.34 1.75 -9.60
CA PRO A 230 9.93 2.27 -8.36
C PRO A 230 10.45 3.71 -8.49
N THR A 231 10.66 4.20 -9.70
CA THR A 231 11.19 5.55 -9.97
C THR A 231 10.29 6.35 -10.90
N ASP A 232 8.99 6.01 -10.93
CA ASP A 232 8.01 6.81 -11.64
C ASP A 232 8.06 8.28 -11.17
N THR A 233 7.92 9.21 -12.12
CA THR A 233 8.08 10.64 -11.82
C THR A 233 6.94 11.15 -10.96
N GLY A 234 5.71 10.68 -11.16
CA GLY A 234 4.56 11.06 -10.34
C GLY A 234 4.70 10.55 -8.91
N LEU A 235 5.15 9.30 -8.74
CA LEU A 235 5.48 8.73 -7.44
C LEU A 235 6.53 9.55 -6.69
N VAL A 236 7.69 9.79 -7.33
CA VAL A 236 8.83 10.46 -6.71
C VAL A 236 8.48 11.91 -6.32
N LYS A 237 7.83 12.65 -7.22
CA LYS A 237 7.44 14.03 -6.97
C LYS A 237 6.41 14.15 -5.85
N THR A 238 5.45 13.23 -5.79
CA THR A 238 4.43 13.27 -4.74
C THR A 238 5.04 12.96 -3.37
N PHE A 239 5.89 11.94 -3.27
CA PHE A 239 6.62 11.69 -2.02
C PHE A 239 7.48 12.87 -1.58
N ALA A 240 8.24 13.45 -2.52
CA ALA A 240 9.05 14.63 -2.21
C ALA A 240 8.19 15.81 -1.75
N GLN A 241 7.03 16.02 -2.35
CA GLN A 241 6.09 17.07 -1.94
C GLN A 241 5.57 16.81 -0.51
N HIS A 242 5.06 15.62 -0.23
CA HIS A 242 4.57 15.27 1.12
C HIS A 242 5.66 15.39 2.18
N ILE A 243 6.91 15.05 1.85
CA ILE A 243 8.08 15.23 2.73
C ILE A 243 8.34 16.71 2.98
N ARG A 244 8.35 17.56 1.95
CA ARG A 244 8.54 19.02 2.11
C ARG A 244 7.46 19.62 3.01
N ASP A 245 6.20 19.23 2.78
CA ASP A 245 5.07 19.70 3.58
C ASP A 245 5.18 19.26 5.04
N SER A 246 5.59 18.00 5.27
CA SER A 246 5.82 17.48 6.62
C SER A 246 7.00 18.17 7.33
N LEU A 247 8.10 18.41 6.62
CA LEU A 247 9.25 19.16 7.13
C LEU A 247 8.89 20.61 7.48
N ALA A 248 7.97 21.24 6.73
CA ALA A 248 7.49 22.58 7.03
C ALA A 248 6.82 22.70 8.41
N THR A 249 6.28 21.60 8.94
CA THR A 249 5.67 21.54 10.29
C THR A 249 6.69 21.52 11.44
N TYR A 250 7.99 21.37 11.16
CA TYR A 250 9.04 21.51 12.18
C TYR A 250 9.42 22.98 12.37
N PRO A 251 9.87 23.37 13.58
CA PRO A 251 10.49 24.67 13.79
C PRO A 251 11.59 24.92 12.76
N GLU A 252 11.64 26.15 12.23
CA GLU A 252 12.57 26.50 11.15
C GLU A 252 14.03 26.22 11.52
N ALA A 253 14.40 26.48 12.77
CA ALA A 253 15.75 26.25 13.30
C ALA A 253 16.17 24.77 13.28
N ASP A 254 15.21 23.84 13.44
CA ASP A 254 15.46 22.41 13.55
C ASP A 254 15.29 21.68 12.21
N ARG A 255 14.57 22.29 11.25
CA ARG A 255 14.06 21.64 10.03
C ARG A 255 15.15 20.97 9.19
N LYS A 256 16.32 21.58 9.07
CA LYS A 256 17.45 21.06 8.28
C LYS A 256 18.10 19.81 8.89
N ASP A 257 17.95 19.64 10.22
CA ASP A 257 18.60 18.57 10.98
C ASP A 257 17.64 17.39 11.23
N VAL A 258 16.38 17.50 10.82
CA VAL A 258 15.41 16.39 10.86
C VAL A 258 15.97 15.22 10.05
N VAL A 259 16.01 14.04 10.67
CA VAL A 259 16.43 12.80 9.99
C VAL A 259 15.22 12.15 9.34
N ILE A 260 15.31 11.91 8.03
CA ILE A 260 14.26 11.22 7.28
C ILE A 260 14.49 9.72 7.37
N LEU A 261 13.53 8.97 7.92
CA LEU A 261 13.54 7.52 7.98
C LEU A 261 12.53 6.97 6.98
N PHE A 262 13.03 6.53 5.83
CA PHE A 262 12.22 5.78 4.88
C PHE A 262 11.99 4.38 5.44
N SER A 263 10.74 4.08 5.78
CA SER A 263 10.33 2.80 6.36
C SER A 263 9.60 1.97 5.31
N ALA A 264 10.09 0.76 5.08
CA ALA A 264 9.52 -0.22 4.16
C ALA A 264 9.27 -1.55 4.90
N HIS A 265 8.32 -2.36 4.45
CA HIS A 265 8.09 -3.67 5.07
C HIS A 265 9.33 -4.55 4.91
N SER A 266 9.80 -5.17 5.99
CA SER A 266 10.97 -6.03 5.93
C SER A 266 10.67 -7.34 5.18
N LEU A 267 11.71 -8.04 4.75
CA LEU A 267 11.61 -9.39 4.21
C LEU A 267 12.51 -10.34 5.00
N PRO A 268 12.12 -11.62 5.14
CA PRO A 268 13.00 -12.64 5.68
C PRO A 268 14.29 -12.74 4.86
N MET A 269 15.43 -12.93 5.52
CA MET A 269 16.72 -13.05 4.82
C MET A 269 16.76 -14.22 3.84
N SER A 270 15.96 -15.27 4.05
CA SER A 270 15.82 -16.37 3.09
C SER A 270 15.21 -15.94 1.75
N VAL A 271 14.29 -14.97 1.75
CA VAL A 271 13.69 -14.41 0.53
C VAL A 271 14.70 -13.52 -0.18
N ILE A 272 15.43 -12.69 0.57
CA ILE A 272 16.45 -11.80 0.03
C ILE A 272 17.62 -12.59 -0.57
N ASN A 273 18.14 -13.56 0.17
CA ASN A 273 19.27 -14.39 -0.26
C ASN A 273 18.91 -15.29 -1.45
N ARG A 274 17.62 -15.52 -1.72
CA ARG A 274 17.15 -16.17 -2.94
C ARG A 274 17.29 -15.26 -4.18
N GLY A 275 17.42 -13.95 -3.97
CA GLY A 275 17.59 -12.92 -4.97
C GLY A 275 16.32 -12.15 -5.31
N ASP A 276 15.51 -11.84 -4.28
CA ASP A 276 14.35 -10.94 -4.45
C ASP A 276 14.83 -9.50 -4.72
N PRO A 277 14.33 -8.80 -5.76
CA PRO A 277 14.85 -7.49 -6.14
C PRO A 277 14.33 -6.35 -5.26
N TYR A 278 13.36 -6.61 -4.38
CA TYR A 278 12.67 -5.60 -3.58
C TYR A 278 13.60 -4.63 -2.84
N PRO A 279 14.64 -5.07 -2.11
CA PRO A 279 15.50 -4.14 -1.39
C PRO A 279 16.21 -3.13 -2.31
N HIS A 280 16.59 -3.57 -3.52
CA HIS A 280 17.25 -2.71 -4.50
C HIS A 280 16.28 -1.69 -5.11
N GLU A 281 15.04 -2.10 -5.39
CA GLU A 281 14.02 -1.20 -5.94
C GLU A 281 13.53 -0.17 -4.91
N VAL A 282 13.41 -0.57 -3.63
CA VAL A 282 13.14 0.38 -2.54
C VAL A 282 14.27 1.38 -2.40
N ALA A 283 15.53 0.92 -2.39
CA ALA A 283 16.69 1.81 -2.35
C ALA A 283 16.74 2.78 -3.55
N ALA A 284 16.34 2.32 -4.75
CA ALA A 284 16.24 3.16 -5.94
C ALA A 284 15.15 4.24 -5.78
N THR A 285 13.99 3.88 -5.22
CA THR A 285 12.91 4.83 -4.92
C THR A 285 13.39 5.90 -3.94
N VAL A 286 14.01 5.49 -2.83
CA VAL A 286 14.56 6.39 -1.82
C VAL A 286 15.58 7.36 -2.43
N ASN A 287 16.51 6.86 -3.24
CA ASN A 287 17.51 7.70 -3.89
C ASN A 287 16.86 8.70 -4.87
N ALA A 288 15.85 8.29 -5.63
CA ALA A 288 15.13 9.19 -6.53
C ALA A 288 14.40 10.30 -5.77
N VAL A 289 13.73 9.97 -4.67
CA VAL A 289 13.08 10.96 -3.78
C VAL A 289 14.09 11.91 -3.17
N MET A 290 15.22 11.40 -2.65
CA MET A 290 16.25 12.28 -2.06
C MET A 290 16.92 13.18 -3.09
N LYS A 291 17.07 12.74 -4.34
CA LYS A 291 17.52 13.61 -5.45
C LYS A 291 16.51 14.73 -5.74
N GLU A 292 15.22 14.42 -5.79
CA GLU A 292 14.15 15.42 -5.96
C GLU A 292 14.11 16.42 -4.77
N LEU A 293 14.52 16.00 -3.58
CA LEU A 293 14.68 16.86 -2.40
C LEU A 293 16.04 17.59 -2.35
N ASN A 294 16.90 17.44 -3.37
CA ASN A 294 18.27 17.98 -3.38
C ASN A 294 19.10 17.60 -2.15
N PHE A 295 18.86 16.41 -1.58
CA PHE A 295 19.51 15.93 -0.35
C PHE A 295 19.47 16.94 0.80
N SER A 296 18.34 17.67 0.94
CA SER A 296 18.17 18.74 1.95
C SER A 296 18.34 18.29 3.39
N ASN A 297 18.18 16.99 3.67
CA ASN A 297 18.17 16.40 5.00
C ASN A 297 18.95 15.06 5.01
N PRO A 298 19.53 14.68 6.16
CA PRO A 298 20.08 13.34 6.33
C PRO A 298 18.96 12.29 6.31
N TYR A 299 19.26 11.11 5.76
CA TYR A 299 18.26 10.05 5.65
C TYR A 299 18.82 8.64 5.89
N ARG A 300 17.93 7.69 6.22
CA ARG A 300 18.20 6.25 6.22
C ARG A 300 17.00 5.49 5.66
N LEU A 301 17.29 4.36 5.03
CA LEU A 301 16.31 3.32 4.72
C LEU A 301 16.33 2.29 5.86
N VAL A 302 15.17 2.05 6.44
CA VAL A 302 14.92 1.15 7.57
C VAL A 302 13.73 0.24 7.25
N TRP A 303 13.57 -0.85 8.00
CA TRP A 303 12.59 -1.88 7.69
C TRP A 303 11.68 -2.17 8.88
N GLN A 304 10.38 -2.28 8.66
CA GLN A 304 9.38 -2.52 9.71
C GLN A 304 8.75 -3.91 9.62
N SER A 305 7.89 -4.23 10.59
CA SER A 305 7.01 -5.39 10.57
C SER A 305 7.71 -6.76 10.55
N GLN A 306 8.88 -6.90 11.18
CA GLN A 306 9.49 -8.21 11.39
C GLN A 306 8.56 -9.11 12.21
N VAL A 307 8.25 -10.30 11.70
CA VAL A 307 7.45 -11.30 12.42
C VAL A 307 8.19 -12.63 12.63
N GLY A 308 8.11 -13.14 13.86
CA GLY A 308 8.69 -14.43 14.22
C GLY A 308 10.21 -14.40 14.45
N PRO A 309 10.80 -15.57 14.73
CA PRO A 309 12.17 -15.68 15.23
C PRO A 309 13.25 -15.71 14.14
N SER A 310 12.86 -15.82 12.87
CA SER A 310 13.81 -15.86 11.74
C SER A 310 14.59 -14.55 11.60
N ALA A 311 15.69 -14.57 10.84
CA ALA A 311 16.41 -13.36 10.50
C ALA A 311 15.69 -12.56 9.39
N TRP A 312 15.60 -11.25 9.56
CA TRP A 312 14.97 -10.31 8.62
C TRP A 312 15.94 -9.21 8.23
N LEU A 313 15.65 -8.52 7.13
CA LEU A 313 16.42 -7.36 6.70
C LEU A 313 16.32 -6.24 7.73
N GLY A 314 17.47 -5.72 8.13
CA GLY A 314 17.59 -4.62 9.07
C GLY A 314 18.26 -3.38 8.45
N PRO A 315 18.38 -2.29 9.23
CA PRO A 315 17.94 -2.17 10.63
C PRO A 315 16.41 -2.05 10.78
N GLN A 316 15.87 -2.46 11.93
CA GLN A 316 14.44 -2.34 12.22
C GLN A 316 14.05 -0.88 12.47
N THR A 317 12.86 -0.46 12.01
CA THR A 317 12.38 0.93 12.16
C THR A 317 12.30 1.35 13.62
N GLN A 318 11.72 0.51 14.49
CA GLN A 318 11.63 0.79 15.94
C GLN A 318 13.01 0.94 16.58
N ASP A 319 13.95 0.05 16.25
CA ASP A 319 15.33 0.10 16.76
C ASP A 319 16.07 1.36 16.29
N ALA A 320 15.86 1.77 15.04
CA ALA A 320 16.43 2.99 14.49
C ALA A 320 15.91 4.23 15.22
N ILE A 321 14.59 4.32 15.44
CA ILE A 321 13.96 5.40 16.21
C ILE A 321 14.56 5.47 17.61
N GLN A 322 14.58 4.35 18.33
CA GLN A 322 15.15 4.29 19.68
C GLN A 322 16.64 4.66 19.69
N GLY A 323 17.41 4.18 18.71
CA GLY A 323 18.83 4.48 18.58
C GLY A 323 19.14 5.96 18.32
N TYR A 324 18.32 6.65 17.53
CA TYR A 324 18.46 8.10 17.31
C TYR A 324 17.99 8.93 18.51
N VAL A 325 16.88 8.55 19.14
CA VAL A 325 16.41 9.20 20.38
C VAL A 325 17.46 9.09 21.50
N ALA A 326 18.09 7.93 21.66
CA ALA A 326 19.18 7.72 22.62
C ALA A 326 20.44 8.56 22.31
N LYS A 327 20.63 9.00 21.06
CA LYS A 327 21.72 9.89 20.63
C LYS A 327 21.31 11.37 20.64
N SER A 328 20.21 11.73 21.30
CA SER A 328 19.69 13.10 21.35
C SER A 328 19.36 13.66 19.96
N GLN A 329 18.90 12.82 19.03
CA GLN A 329 18.33 13.21 17.74
C GLN A 329 16.83 12.89 17.70
N PRO A 330 15.97 13.68 18.39
CA PRO A 330 14.55 13.36 18.57
C PRO A 330 13.65 13.76 17.39
N ASN A 331 14.20 14.52 16.42
CA ASN A 331 13.45 15.02 15.26
C ASN A 331 13.59 14.02 14.10
N LEU A 332 12.63 13.12 13.98
CA LEU A 332 12.61 12.05 12.98
C LEU A 332 11.34 12.14 12.14
N LEU A 333 11.49 12.02 10.81
CA LEU A 333 10.36 12.01 9.89
C LEU A 333 10.24 10.64 9.22
N LEU A 334 9.23 9.87 9.58
CA LEU A 334 8.95 8.55 9.05
C LEU A 334 8.24 8.65 7.69
N VAL A 335 8.74 7.96 6.66
CA VAL A 335 8.17 7.95 5.32
C VAL A 335 7.78 6.52 4.93
N PRO A 336 6.49 6.19 4.77
CA PRO A 336 6.05 4.87 4.30
C PRO A 336 6.32 4.71 2.81
N ILE A 337 7.56 4.34 2.44
CA ILE A 337 8.07 4.47 1.07
C ILE A 337 7.64 3.36 0.10
N ALA A 338 7.18 2.23 0.65
CA ALA A 338 6.86 1.02 -0.12
C ALA A 338 5.35 0.74 -0.25
N PHE A 339 4.50 1.66 0.21
CA PHE A 339 3.05 1.57 0.07
C PHE A 339 2.47 2.92 -0.34
N THR A 340 1.40 2.87 -1.13
CA THR A 340 0.80 4.06 -1.75
C THR A 340 -0.43 4.58 -1.00
N SER A 341 -1.00 3.78 -0.11
CA SER A 341 -2.22 4.12 0.63
C SER A 341 -2.05 3.76 2.09
N ASP A 342 -2.81 4.43 2.97
CA ASP A 342 -2.86 4.03 4.37
C ASP A 342 -3.42 2.62 4.54
N HIS A 343 -2.87 1.91 5.52
CA HIS A 343 -3.16 0.52 5.87
C HIS A 343 -2.69 0.28 7.31
N ILE A 344 -2.85 -0.95 7.82
CA ILE A 344 -2.59 -1.24 9.24
C ILE A 344 -1.14 -0.92 9.64
N GLU A 345 -0.19 -1.15 8.76
CA GLU A 345 1.23 -0.86 8.98
C GLU A 345 1.52 0.65 9.13
N THR A 346 0.73 1.54 8.52
CA THR A 346 0.92 3.00 8.68
C THR A 346 0.06 3.59 9.79
N LEU A 347 -1.20 3.17 9.89
CA LEU A 347 -2.17 3.75 10.82
C LEU A 347 -2.09 3.18 12.24
N HIS A 348 -1.47 2.00 12.40
CA HIS A 348 -1.30 1.36 13.70
C HIS A 348 0.18 1.28 14.06
N GLU A 349 0.98 0.52 13.31
CA GLU A 349 2.37 0.21 13.72
C GLU A 349 3.28 1.46 13.77
N LEU A 350 3.26 2.31 12.74
CA LEU A 350 4.07 3.53 12.77
C LEU A 350 3.57 4.54 13.82
N GLU A 351 2.27 4.64 14.05
CA GLU A 351 1.72 5.50 15.09
C GLU A 351 2.10 5.00 16.49
N GLU A 352 2.07 3.69 16.74
CA GLU A 352 2.58 3.11 18.00
C GLU A 352 4.06 3.48 18.23
N TYR A 353 4.90 3.42 17.21
CA TYR A 353 6.31 3.84 17.33
C TYR A 353 6.47 5.33 17.64
N ILE A 354 5.61 6.16 17.06
CA ILE A 354 5.57 7.60 17.33
C ILE A 354 5.15 7.86 18.78
N GLU A 355 4.07 7.21 19.24
CA GLU A 355 3.58 7.32 20.61
C GLU A 355 4.63 6.87 21.63
N GLU A 356 5.31 5.75 21.39
CA GLU A 356 6.41 5.27 22.24
C GLU A 356 7.57 6.27 22.30
N ALA A 357 7.94 6.88 21.17
CA ALA A 357 8.99 7.88 21.11
C ALA A 357 8.57 9.17 21.84
N HIS A 358 7.32 9.59 21.67
CA HIS A 358 6.73 10.74 22.34
C HIS A 358 6.63 10.57 23.85
N ALA A 359 6.36 9.35 24.33
CA ALA A 359 6.36 9.02 25.75
C ALA A 359 7.77 9.12 26.37
N LYS A 360 8.82 8.95 25.55
CA LYS A 360 10.24 9.12 25.92
C LYS A 360 10.75 10.55 25.72
N GLY A 361 9.86 11.51 25.42
CA GLY A 361 10.18 12.93 25.25
C GLY A 361 10.57 13.34 23.82
N ALA A 362 10.62 12.42 22.85
CA ALA A 362 10.94 12.73 21.47
C ALA A 362 9.70 13.18 20.69
N LYS A 363 9.16 14.36 21.03
CA LYS A 363 7.95 14.94 20.38
C LYS A 363 8.14 15.31 18.91
N GLY A 364 9.38 15.31 18.43
CA GLY A 364 9.73 15.58 17.04
C GLY A 364 9.60 14.38 16.10
N VAL A 365 9.21 13.20 16.58
CA VAL A 365 8.95 12.06 15.69
C VAL A 365 7.58 12.25 15.04
N LYS A 366 7.53 12.29 13.70
CA LYS A 366 6.31 12.47 12.90
C LYS A 366 6.32 11.50 11.71
N ARG A 367 5.17 11.33 11.06
CA ARG A 367 5.03 10.54 9.84
C ARG A 367 4.52 11.41 8.69
N VAL A 368 4.99 11.11 7.48
CA VAL A 368 4.49 11.66 6.22
C VAL A 368 3.17 10.99 5.86
N GLU A 369 2.19 11.77 5.40
CA GLU A 369 0.93 11.25 4.90
C GLU A 369 1.15 10.29 3.72
N SER A 370 0.40 9.18 3.71
CA SER A 370 0.38 8.24 2.58
C SER A 370 -0.15 8.94 1.31
N LEU A 371 0.16 8.41 0.12
CA LEU A 371 -0.22 9.07 -1.15
C LEU A 371 -1.75 9.14 -1.33
N ASN A 372 -2.49 8.13 -0.82
CA ASN A 372 -3.95 8.16 -0.68
C ASN A 372 -4.68 8.74 -1.90
N GLY A 373 -5.43 9.82 -1.73
CA GLY A 373 -6.19 10.49 -2.79
C GLY A 373 -5.45 11.65 -3.45
N ASP A 374 -4.13 11.77 -3.30
CA ASP A 374 -3.37 12.87 -3.89
C ASP A 374 -3.50 12.86 -5.41
N MET A 375 -3.96 13.99 -5.95
CA MET A 375 -4.22 14.11 -7.38
C MET A 375 -2.94 14.19 -8.21
N GLY A 376 -1.81 14.62 -7.63
CA GLY A 376 -0.49 14.54 -8.27
C GLY A 376 -0.07 13.08 -8.48
N PHE A 377 -0.26 12.23 -7.47
CA PHE A 377 -0.02 10.79 -7.56
C PHE A 377 -0.93 10.12 -8.58
N ILE A 378 -2.25 10.39 -8.54
CA ILE A 378 -3.22 9.82 -9.47
C ILE A 378 -2.91 10.22 -10.93
N LYS A 379 -2.56 11.49 -11.18
CA LYS A 379 -2.08 11.95 -12.50
C LYS A 379 -0.79 11.25 -12.91
N GLY A 380 0.12 11.01 -11.96
CA GLY A 380 1.32 10.20 -12.13
C GLY A 380 1.01 8.81 -12.67
N MET A 381 0.11 8.08 -11.99
CA MET A 381 -0.33 6.74 -12.41
C MET A 381 -1.01 6.75 -13.79
N ALA A 382 -1.81 7.77 -14.10
CA ALA A 382 -2.41 7.90 -15.43
C ALA A 382 -1.35 8.08 -16.53
N ASN A 383 -0.34 8.92 -16.30
CA ASN A 383 0.77 9.10 -17.24
C ASN A 383 1.61 7.83 -17.40
N LEU A 384 1.86 7.12 -16.30
CA LEU A 384 2.55 5.84 -16.29
C LEU A 384 1.80 4.79 -17.11
N MET A 385 0.47 4.68 -16.92
CA MET A 385 -0.39 3.76 -17.66
C MET A 385 -0.48 4.13 -19.15
N LYS A 386 -0.62 5.42 -19.48
CA LYS A 386 -0.58 5.91 -20.87
C LYS A 386 0.71 5.47 -21.55
N LYS A 387 1.86 5.73 -20.92
CA LYS A 387 3.17 5.31 -21.44
C LYS A 387 3.22 3.80 -21.68
N HIS A 388 2.76 3.00 -20.72
CA HIS A 388 2.71 1.54 -20.84
C HIS A 388 1.88 1.08 -22.05
N LEU A 389 0.71 1.69 -22.26
CA LEU A 389 -0.17 1.38 -23.39
C LEU A 389 0.45 1.80 -24.73
N GLU A 390 1.11 2.95 -24.81
CA GLU A 390 1.77 3.46 -26.01
C GLU A 390 3.02 2.63 -26.40
N GLU A 391 3.75 2.11 -25.42
CA GLU A 391 4.92 1.25 -25.64
C GLU A 391 4.54 -0.19 -26.06
N GLY A 392 3.25 -0.47 -26.22
CA GLY A 392 2.73 -1.77 -26.67
C GLY A 392 2.45 -2.76 -25.55
N GLY A 393 2.39 -2.32 -24.29
CA GLY A 393 1.84 -3.10 -23.18
C GLY A 393 2.64 -4.34 -22.80
N SER A 394 3.98 -4.29 -22.81
CA SER A 394 4.80 -5.41 -22.34
C SER A 394 5.10 -5.32 -20.84
N GLY A 395 5.22 -6.47 -20.17
CA GLY A 395 5.91 -6.57 -18.89
C GLY A 395 7.35 -6.07 -18.94
N SER A 396 7.90 -5.67 -17.80
CA SER A 396 9.27 -5.17 -17.73
C SER A 396 10.28 -6.24 -18.15
N ARG A 397 11.46 -5.80 -18.64
CA ARG A 397 12.59 -6.72 -18.91
C ARG A 397 13.04 -7.49 -17.67
N GLN A 398 12.83 -6.94 -16.48
CA GLN A 398 13.15 -7.63 -15.23
C GLN A 398 12.18 -8.77 -14.93
N MET A 399 10.93 -8.72 -15.43
CA MET A 399 9.96 -9.80 -15.24
C MET A 399 10.47 -11.14 -15.78
N SER A 400 11.15 -11.15 -16.93
CA SER A 400 11.67 -12.40 -17.51
C SER A 400 12.75 -13.06 -16.66
N LEU A 401 13.42 -12.31 -15.79
CA LEU A 401 14.47 -12.82 -14.94
C LEU A 401 13.89 -13.30 -13.61
N ARG A 402 13.87 -14.61 -13.39
CA ARG A 402 13.55 -15.17 -12.07
C ARG A 402 14.68 -14.89 -11.09
N CYS A 403 14.37 -14.91 -9.79
CA CYS A 403 15.41 -14.87 -8.76
C CYS A 403 16.43 -16.00 -9.00
N PRO A 404 17.75 -15.77 -8.85
CA PRO A 404 18.78 -16.79 -9.02
C PRO A 404 18.53 -18.09 -8.24
N GLY A 405 17.98 -18.00 -7.02
CA GLY A 405 17.62 -19.16 -6.19
C GLY A 405 16.16 -19.63 -6.35
N CYS A 406 15.44 -19.23 -7.40
CA CYS A 406 14.02 -19.55 -7.53
C CYS A 406 13.77 -21.03 -7.82
N VAL A 407 13.09 -21.71 -6.89
CA VAL A 407 12.66 -23.11 -7.05
C VAL A 407 11.14 -23.25 -7.32
N ASN A 408 10.43 -22.15 -7.47
CA ASN A 408 8.97 -22.14 -7.62
C ASN A 408 8.56 -22.24 -9.09
N ALA A 409 8.08 -23.41 -9.52
CA ALA A 409 7.62 -23.65 -10.89
C ALA A 409 6.47 -22.70 -11.33
N LYS A 410 5.71 -22.13 -10.39
CA LYS A 410 4.67 -21.14 -10.72
C LYS A 410 5.27 -19.87 -11.31
N CYS A 411 6.44 -19.44 -10.85
CA CYS A 411 7.12 -18.25 -11.37
C CYS A 411 7.51 -18.42 -12.84
N GLU A 412 7.99 -19.61 -13.22
CA GLU A 412 8.34 -19.96 -14.59
C GLU A 412 7.12 -19.98 -15.49
N ALA A 413 6.09 -20.72 -15.10
CA ALA A 413 4.85 -20.81 -15.86
C ALA A 413 4.18 -19.43 -16.01
N ARG A 414 4.25 -18.58 -14.99
CA ARG A 414 3.77 -17.18 -15.05
C ARG A 414 4.61 -16.37 -16.03
N ASN A 415 5.94 -16.45 -15.98
CA ASN A 415 6.81 -15.72 -16.90
C ASN A 415 6.59 -16.13 -18.36
N GLU A 416 6.43 -17.42 -18.63
CA GLU A 416 6.07 -17.93 -19.96
C GLU A 416 4.74 -17.38 -20.45
N TRP A 417 3.73 -17.33 -19.57
CA TRP A 417 2.44 -16.73 -19.89
C TRP A 417 2.59 -15.24 -20.26
N VAL A 418 3.29 -14.45 -19.43
CA VAL A 418 3.54 -13.03 -19.74
C VAL A 418 4.30 -12.89 -21.06
N SER A 419 5.33 -13.70 -21.32
CA SER A 419 6.09 -13.68 -22.58
C SER A 419 5.25 -14.00 -23.82
N LYS A 420 4.29 -14.91 -23.70
CA LYS A 420 3.33 -15.22 -24.79
C LYS A 420 2.42 -14.05 -25.10
N GLN A 421 1.91 -13.38 -24.06
CA GLN A 421 1.07 -12.18 -24.22
C GLN A 421 1.84 -11.03 -24.89
N MET A 422 3.18 -10.97 -24.72
CA MET A 422 4.05 -9.96 -25.34
C MET A 422 4.52 -10.32 -26.77
N GLY A 423 3.92 -11.32 -27.42
CA GLY A 423 4.31 -11.76 -28.77
C GLY A 423 5.76 -12.28 -28.86
N GLY A 424 6.29 -12.85 -27.77
CA GLY A 424 7.65 -13.41 -27.73
C GLY A 424 8.79 -12.37 -27.71
N LYS A 425 8.50 -11.08 -27.58
CA LYS A 425 9.51 -9.99 -27.56
C LYS A 425 10.43 -10.00 -26.34
N VAL A 426 10.09 -10.79 -25.33
CA VAL A 426 10.98 -11.05 -24.21
C VAL A 426 11.52 -12.45 -24.37
N ALA A 427 12.62 -12.54 -25.12
CA ALA A 427 13.39 -13.77 -25.20
C ALA A 427 13.72 -14.20 -23.77
N SER A 428 13.35 -15.43 -23.43
CA SER A 428 13.85 -16.11 -22.25
C SER A 428 15.37 -15.99 -22.28
N LEU A 429 15.94 -15.18 -21.38
CA LEU A 429 17.34 -15.30 -21.03
C LEU A 429 17.42 -16.58 -20.20
N VAL A 430 17.49 -17.71 -20.93
CA VAL A 430 17.69 -19.06 -20.39
C VAL A 430 18.95 -19.07 -19.53
#